data_AF-V4LDX3-F1
#
_entry.id   AF-V4LDX3-F1
#
_cell.length_a   1.000
_cell.length_b   1.000
_cell.length_c   1.000
_cell.angle_alpha   90.00
_cell.angle_beta   90.00
_cell.angle_gamma   90.00
#
_symmetry.space_group_name_H-M   'P 1'
#
loop_
_entity.id
_entity.type
_entity.pdbx_description
1 polymer ?
#
loop_
_entity_poly.entity_id
_entity_poly.type
_entity_poly.pdbx_seq_one_letter_code
_entity_poly.pdbx_strand_id
1 'polypeptide(L)'
;QALCNPGMTEALVSETARLREALNAELAAGRDRLLELSSHRPDIASPLEDALLSQDRDPALFEYLCAFWDAFGVEHEPGPGGSTVLHPGRHMLQEHFPGLPEDGLTVSFDRPHALAHEDRTFLTWEHPMTRSAMDLLTNSDLGTTTVLLTRDPRFKAGALLLEMLHVAECPAPPELSVGRFLPRLGLRLLLDERGRDHSRDILSEALSGKCLTGNRKLAAALLEAKAESIAGLLAAGESLAVKGRGRLQRQAIKRMEDMIDAEIERLTSLARVNPAIRAEEIEQLHLQRAALREALTRIHLRLDALRLVVHA
;
A
#
# COMPACT_ATOMS: atom_id res chain seq x y z
N GLN A 1 -26.65 33.59 44.94
CA GLN A 1 -26.97 33.55 46.39
C GLN A 1 -26.01 32.68 47.19
N ALA A 2 -25.67 31.44 46.77
CA ALA A 2 -24.68 30.61 47.48
C ALA A 2 -23.23 31.13 47.43
N LEU A 3 -22.79 31.74 46.32
CA LEU A 3 -21.45 32.35 46.20
C LEU A 3 -21.21 33.56 47.12
N CYS A 4 -22.27 34.09 47.75
CA CYS A 4 -22.19 35.26 48.63
C CYS A 4 -22.28 34.90 50.12
N ASN A 5 -22.49 33.61 50.47
CA ASN A 5 -22.68 33.19 51.86
C ASN A 5 -22.04 31.81 52.14
N PRO A 6 -20.82 31.77 52.70
CA PRO A 6 -20.01 30.56 52.85
C PRO A 6 -20.71 29.41 53.61
N GLY A 7 -21.62 29.72 54.55
CA GLY A 7 -22.37 28.73 55.33
C GLY A 7 -23.42 27.93 54.55
N MET A 8 -23.74 28.33 53.31
CA MET A 8 -24.68 27.62 52.43
C MET A 8 -23.97 26.70 51.41
N THR A 9 -22.64 26.72 51.39
CA THR A 9 -21.83 25.92 50.45
C THR A 9 -22.02 24.42 50.67
N GLU A 10 -22.01 23.97 51.92
CA GLU A 10 -22.19 22.56 52.29
C GLU A 10 -23.54 22.01 51.79
N ALA A 11 -24.61 22.79 52.00
CA ALA A 11 -25.96 22.44 51.58
C ALA A 11 -26.10 22.40 50.04
N LEU A 12 -25.49 23.36 49.34
CA LEU A 12 -25.47 23.37 47.88
C LEU A 12 -24.68 22.17 47.31
N VAL A 13 -23.52 21.86 47.89
CA VAL A 13 -22.69 20.71 47.46
C VAL A 13 -23.45 19.40 47.68
N SER A 14 -24.09 19.23 48.84
CA SER A 14 -24.91 18.07 49.16
C SER A 14 -26.08 17.90 48.19
N GLU A 15 -26.82 18.98 47.91
CA GLU A 15 -27.94 18.93 46.97
C GLU A 15 -27.48 18.67 45.53
N THR A 16 -26.35 19.25 45.11
CA THR A 16 -25.76 18.99 43.79
C THR A 16 -25.31 17.54 43.65
N ALA A 17 -24.71 16.96 44.69
CA ALA A 17 -24.31 15.56 44.71
C ALA A 17 -25.52 14.62 44.59
N ARG A 18 -26.59 14.91 45.33
CA ARG A 18 -27.85 14.15 45.29
C ARG A 18 -28.50 14.21 43.90
N LEU A 19 -28.58 15.41 43.30
CA LEU A 19 -29.14 15.59 41.96
C LEU A 19 -28.29 14.89 40.89
N ARG A 20 -26.96 14.97 40.99
CA ARG A 20 -26.03 14.25 40.12
C ARG A 20 -26.25 12.73 40.20
N GLU A 21 -26.39 12.17 41.39
CA GLU A 21 -26.64 10.74 41.57
C GLU A 21 -27.97 10.31 40.96
N ALA A 22 -29.03 11.09 41.18
CA ALA A 22 -30.33 10.83 40.56
C ALA A 22 -30.25 10.89 39.02
N LEU A 23 -29.60 11.91 38.46
CA LEU A 23 -29.43 12.07 37.02
C LEU A 23 -28.60 10.93 36.42
N ASN A 24 -27.51 10.52 37.08
CA ASN A 24 -26.69 9.40 36.62
C ASN A 24 -27.46 8.08 36.64
N ALA A 25 -28.33 7.87 37.62
CA ALA A 25 -29.20 6.68 37.67
C ALA A 25 -30.23 6.70 36.53
N GLU A 26 -30.84 7.85 36.24
CA GLU A 26 -31.77 8.03 35.12
C GLU A 26 -31.08 7.80 33.77
N LEU A 27 -29.91 8.39 33.56
CA LEU A 27 -29.09 8.18 32.37
C LEU A 27 -28.71 6.71 32.22
N ALA A 28 -28.27 6.05 33.30
CA ALA A 28 -27.91 4.63 33.27
C ALA A 28 -29.11 3.72 32.95
N ALA A 29 -30.32 4.08 33.39
CA ALA A 29 -31.55 3.36 33.06
C ALA A 29 -32.00 3.60 31.61
N GLY A 30 -31.72 4.77 31.05
CA GLY A 30 -32.02 5.13 29.65
C GLY A 30 -31.04 4.59 28.61
N ARG A 31 -29.97 3.89 29.02
CA ARG A 31 -28.97 3.32 28.11
C ARG A 31 -29.57 2.19 27.26
N ASP A 32 -29.50 2.34 25.94
CA ASP A 32 -29.75 1.24 25.02
C ASP A 32 -28.52 0.32 24.95
N ARG A 33 -28.53 -0.70 25.81
CA ARG A 33 -27.43 -1.68 25.92
C ARG A 33 -27.21 -2.46 24.63
N LEU A 34 -28.26 -2.70 23.83
CA LEU A 34 -28.12 -3.41 22.56
C LEU A 34 -27.44 -2.52 21.53
N LEU A 35 -27.80 -1.23 21.49
CA LEU A 35 -27.11 -0.26 20.65
C LEU A 35 -25.64 -0.14 21.05
N GLU A 36 -25.32 -0.03 22.33
CA GLU A 36 -23.94 0.02 22.82
C GLU A 36 -23.12 -1.21 22.44
N LEU A 37 -23.66 -2.42 22.68
CA LEU A 37 -23.03 -3.67 22.27
C LEU A 37 -22.88 -3.78 20.74
N SER A 38 -23.83 -3.25 19.98
CA SER A 38 -23.75 -3.24 18.53
C SER A 38 -22.72 -2.23 18.01
N SER A 39 -22.51 -1.13 18.74
CA SER A 39 -21.66 0.01 18.38
C SER A 39 -20.19 -0.24 18.70
N HIS A 40 -19.89 -0.91 19.82
CA HIS A 40 -18.53 -1.29 20.17
C HIS A 40 -18.45 -2.79 20.47
N ARG A 41 -17.81 -3.52 19.56
CA ARG A 41 -17.61 -4.97 19.65
C ARG A 41 -16.13 -5.24 19.93
N PRO A 42 -15.71 -5.29 21.21
CA PRO A 42 -14.28 -5.38 21.56
C PRO A 42 -13.63 -6.63 20.97
N ASP A 43 -14.33 -7.77 20.94
CA ASP A 43 -13.81 -9.02 20.35
C ASP A 43 -13.45 -8.91 18.86
N ILE A 44 -14.06 -7.95 18.14
CA ILE A 44 -13.75 -7.66 16.73
C ILE A 44 -12.79 -6.48 16.61
N ALA A 45 -12.98 -5.43 17.44
CA ALA A 45 -12.19 -4.21 17.39
C ALA A 45 -10.76 -4.42 17.87
N SER A 46 -10.55 -5.14 18.98
CA SER A 46 -9.21 -5.31 19.56
C SER A 46 -8.23 -6.01 18.62
N PRO A 47 -8.57 -7.09 17.88
CA PRO A 47 -7.67 -7.65 16.87
C PRO A 47 -7.35 -6.67 15.72
N LEU A 48 -8.28 -5.79 15.36
CA LEU A 48 -8.05 -4.75 14.34
C LEU A 48 -7.13 -3.66 14.88
N GLU A 49 -7.31 -3.24 16.13
CA GLU A 49 -6.43 -2.30 16.82
C GLU A 49 -5.00 -2.85 16.92
N ASP A 50 -4.84 -4.12 17.32
CA ASP A 50 -3.54 -4.78 17.38
C ASP A 50 -2.86 -4.84 16.00
N ALA A 51 -3.63 -5.12 14.94
CA ALA A 51 -3.13 -5.13 13.57
C ALA A 51 -2.67 -3.73 13.11
N LEU A 52 -3.37 -2.67 13.50
CA LEU A 52 -2.97 -1.28 13.21
C LEU A 52 -1.71 -0.88 13.99
N LEU A 53 -1.65 -1.21 15.29
CA LEU A 53 -0.48 -0.95 16.12
C LEU A 53 0.76 -1.73 15.65
N SER A 54 0.56 -2.94 15.12
CA SER A 54 1.65 -3.70 14.50
C SER A 54 2.15 -3.05 13.22
N GLN A 55 1.27 -2.44 12.41
CA GLN A 55 1.66 -1.71 11.20
C GLN A 55 2.39 -0.39 11.54
N ASP A 56 1.93 0.34 12.56
CA ASP A 56 2.60 1.56 13.03
C ASP A 56 4.04 1.30 13.51
N ARG A 57 4.33 0.07 13.97
CA ARG A 57 5.67 -0.34 14.44
C ARG A 57 6.56 -0.92 13.34
N ASP A 58 6.06 -1.06 12.12
CA ASP A 58 6.80 -1.64 11.01
C ASP A 58 7.84 -0.64 10.47
N PRO A 59 9.16 -0.95 10.55
CA PRO A 59 10.19 -0.05 10.03
C PRO A 59 10.15 0.10 8.51
N ALA A 60 9.43 -0.76 7.79
CA ALA A 60 9.41 -0.77 6.32
C ALA A 60 9.01 0.58 5.71
N LEU A 61 8.10 1.33 6.34
CA LEU A 61 7.70 2.65 5.83
C LEU A 61 8.85 3.66 5.94
N PHE A 62 9.53 3.69 7.09
CA PHE A 62 10.68 4.55 7.32
C PHE A 62 11.82 4.22 6.35
N GLU A 63 12.17 2.93 6.26
CA GLU A 63 13.21 2.45 5.35
C GLU A 63 12.91 2.78 3.88
N TYR A 64 11.66 2.58 3.46
CA TYR A 64 11.19 2.93 2.12
C TYR A 64 11.34 4.43 1.84
N LEU A 65 10.86 5.30 2.73
CA LEU A 65 10.91 6.74 2.52
C LEU A 65 12.33 7.29 2.59
N CYS A 66 13.18 6.82 3.49
CA CYS A 66 14.59 7.18 3.50
C CYS A 66 15.29 6.82 2.19
N ALA A 67 15.10 5.58 1.70
CA ALA A 67 15.67 5.16 0.42
C ALA A 67 15.12 5.98 -0.75
N PHE A 68 13.84 6.35 -0.71
CA PHE A 68 13.24 7.24 -1.69
C PHE A 68 13.85 8.65 -1.64
N TRP A 69 13.94 9.26 -0.45
CA TRP A 69 14.51 10.60 -0.27
C TRP A 69 15.95 10.67 -0.74
N ASP A 70 16.79 9.69 -0.37
CA ASP A 70 18.17 9.56 -0.85
C ASP A 70 18.23 9.50 -2.38
N ALA A 71 17.38 8.67 -3.00
CA ALA A 71 17.36 8.49 -4.45
C ALA A 71 16.85 9.74 -5.21
N PHE A 72 15.91 10.49 -4.62
CA PHE A 72 15.32 11.68 -5.21
C PHE A 72 16.01 12.99 -4.82
N GLY A 73 17.06 12.91 -3.99
CA GLY A 73 17.87 14.05 -3.55
C GLY A 73 17.17 14.94 -2.52
N VAL A 74 16.18 14.42 -1.80
CA VAL A 74 15.59 15.10 -0.63
C VAL A 74 16.53 14.88 0.55
N GLU A 75 17.00 15.98 1.16
CA GLU A 75 17.87 15.90 2.32
C GLU A 75 17.04 15.53 3.55
N HIS A 76 17.51 14.57 4.34
CA HIS A 76 16.86 14.17 5.57
C HIS A 76 17.88 13.98 6.69
N GLU A 77 17.54 14.43 7.90
CA GLU A 77 18.40 14.32 9.06
C GLU A 77 17.61 13.94 10.33
N PRO A 78 18.26 13.32 11.33
CA PRO A 78 17.62 13.02 12.60
C PRO A 78 17.15 14.29 13.32
N GLY A 79 15.89 14.32 13.71
CA GLY A 79 15.27 15.38 14.48
C GLY A 79 15.02 15.00 15.95
N PRO A 80 14.43 15.92 16.74
CA PRO A 80 14.14 15.70 18.15
C PRO A 80 13.20 14.51 18.41
N GLY A 81 13.44 13.70 19.43
CA GLY A 81 12.50 12.64 19.82
C GLY A 81 12.26 11.58 18.72
N GLY A 82 13.25 11.31 17.88
CA GLY A 82 13.14 10.29 16.82
C GLY A 82 12.33 10.73 15.60
N SER A 83 12.06 12.03 15.45
CA SER A 83 11.53 12.57 14.19
C SER A 83 12.62 12.66 13.13
N THR A 84 12.22 12.97 11.89
CA THR A 84 13.12 13.23 10.77
C THR A 84 12.83 14.63 10.24
N VAL A 85 13.87 15.43 10.02
CA VAL A 85 13.73 16.75 9.40
C VAL A 85 14.07 16.60 7.92
N LEU A 86 13.17 17.06 7.06
CA LEU A 86 13.28 17.01 5.61
C LEU A 86 13.55 18.40 5.06
N HIS A 87 14.50 18.50 4.13
CA HIS A 87 14.81 19.74 3.41
C HIS A 87 14.93 19.47 1.90
N PRO A 88 14.54 20.45 1.06
CA PRO A 88 14.84 20.37 -0.36
C PRO A 88 16.36 20.33 -0.58
N GLY A 89 16.87 19.27 -1.23
CA GLY A 89 18.29 19.12 -1.50
C GLY A 89 18.73 19.79 -2.80
N ARG A 90 20.02 20.14 -2.88
CA ARG A 90 20.60 20.82 -4.06
C ARG A 90 20.57 20.00 -5.35
N HIS A 91 20.44 18.69 -5.22
CA HIS A 91 20.45 17.72 -6.31
C HIS A 91 19.13 16.99 -6.46
N MET A 92 18.02 17.60 -6.00
CA MET A 92 16.71 17.02 -6.19
C MET A 92 16.42 16.75 -7.66
N LEU A 93 15.87 15.57 -7.95
CA LEU A 93 15.50 15.17 -9.31
C LEU A 93 14.33 15.98 -9.87
N GLN A 94 13.55 16.63 -8.99
CA GLN A 94 12.41 17.47 -9.33
C GLN A 94 12.52 18.81 -8.60
N GLU A 95 12.02 19.88 -9.20
CA GLU A 95 12.06 21.22 -8.59
C GLU A 95 11.26 21.27 -7.27
N HIS A 96 10.20 20.47 -7.14
CA HIS A 96 9.32 20.46 -5.98
C HIS A 96 8.95 19.03 -5.61
N PHE A 97 9.13 18.66 -4.32
CA PHE A 97 8.62 17.39 -3.79
C PHE A 97 7.23 17.59 -3.18
N PRO A 98 6.22 16.76 -3.51
CA PRO A 98 4.85 16.94 -3.04
C PRO A 98 4.74 16.97 -1.51
N GLY A 99 4.25 18.09 -0.98
CA GLY A 99 4.05 18.30 0.45
C GLY A 99 5.30 18.69 1.24
N LEU A 100 6.45 18.94 0.58
CA LEU A 100 7.65 19.48 1.22
C LEU A 100 7.79 20.99 0.95
N PRO A 101 7.68 21.83 1.99
CA PRO A 101 7.92 23.27 1.89
C PRO A 101 9.40 23.60 1.64
N GLU A 102 9.68 24.80 1.15
CA GLU A 102 11.05 25.30 0.95
C GLU A 102 11.84 25.39 2.27
N ASP A 103 11.17 25.81 3.36
CA ASP A 103 11.77 25.89 4.70
C ASP A 103 11.96 24.53 5.37
N GLY A 104 11.53 23.44 4.73
CA GLY A 104 11.59 22.07 5.24
C GLY A 104 10.36 21.65 6.04
N LEU A 105 10.37 20.39 6.48
CA LEU A 105 9.28 19.76 7.24
C LEU A 105 9.83 18.77 8.25
N THR A 106 9.32 18.79 9.48
CA THR A 106 9.59 17.72 10.46
C THR A 106 8.49 16.66 10.39
N VAL A 107 8.90 15.40 10.21
CA VAL A 107 8.01 14.25 10.11
C VAL A 107 8.27 13.24 11.22
N SER A 108 7.24 12.48 11.60
CA SER A 108 7.36 11.40 12.58
C SER A 108 6.62 10.16 12.09
N PHE A 109 7.15 9.00 12.51
CA PHE A 109 6.57 7.68 12.27
C PHE A 109 6.01 7.07 13.57
N ASP A 110 6.14 7.76 14.69
CA ASP A 110 5.59 7.35 15.98
C ASP A 110 4.31 8.13 16.28
N ARG A 111 3.19 7.40 16.36
CA ARG A 111 1.87 8.02 16.57
C ARG A 111 1.75 8.75 17.92
N PRO A 112 2.15 8.17 19.07
CA PRO A 112 2.14 8.89 20.35
C PRO A 112 2.94 10.20 20.31
N HIS A 113 4.10 10.20 19.66
CA HIS A 113 4.94 11.37 19.51
C HIS A 113 4.31 12.44 18.63
N ALA A 114 3.71 12.05 17.50
CA ALA A 114 2.97 12.99 16.65
C ALA A 114 1.73 13.59 17.36
N LEU A 115 1.05 12.81 18.21
CA LEU A 115 -0.07 13.32 19.01
C LEU A 115 0.37 14.34 20.07
N ALA A 116 1.59 14.23 20.58
CA ALA A 116 2.16 15.18 21.53
C ALA A 116 2.71 16.45 20.86
N HIS A 117 2.91 16.41 19.53
CA HIS A 117 3.60 17.45 18.77
C HIS A 117 2.87 17.74 17.45
N GLU A 118 1.90 18.67 17.51
CA GLU A 118 1.09 19.08 16.35
C GLU A 118 1.91 19.74 15.22
N ASP A 119 3.13 20.21 15.52
CA ASP A 119 4.07 20.79 14.57
C ASP A 119 4.74 19.74 13.67
N ARG A 120 4.50 18.44 13.90
CA ARG A 120 5.13 17.35 13.16
C ARG A 120 4.12 16.58 12.33
N THR A 121 4.49 16.27 11.11
CA THR A 121 3.62 15.49 10.22
C THR A 121 3.78 14.00 10.49
N PHE A 122 2.69 13.32 10.86
CA PHE A 122 2.67 11.87 11.02
C PHE A 122 2.56 11.17 9.66
N LEU A 123 3.58 10.39 9.30
CA LEU A 123 3.61 9.69 8.03
C LEU A 123 3.12 8.24 8.18
N THR A 124 2.18 7.87 7.34
CA THR A 124 1.71 6.49 7.11
C THR A 124 1.82 6.13 5.63
N TRP A 125 1.49 4.89 5.26
CA TRP A 125 1.37 4.47 3.86
C TRP A 125 0.30 5.24 3.07
N GLU A 126 -0.73 5.73 3.76
CA GLU A 126 -1.86 6.48 3.22
C GLU A 126 -1.60 7.99 3.15
N HIS A 127 -0.58 8.49 3.84
CA HIS A 127 -0.29 9.92 3.89
C HIS A 127 -0.06 10.48 2.46
N PRO A 128 -0.62 11.64 2.10
CA PRO A 128 -0.51 12.19 0.74
C PRO A 128 0.93 12.32 0.22
N MET A 129 1.88 12.68 1.09
CA MET A 129 3.31 12.72 0.74
C MET A 129 3.86 11.34 0.38
N THR A 130 3.52 10.30 1.14
CA THR A 130 3.93 8.91 0.86
C THR A 130 3.31 8.40 -0.42
N ARG A 131 2.01 8.64 -0.61
CA ARG A 131 1.29 8.33 -1.85
C ARG A 131 1.91 8.99 -3.06
N SER A 132 2.22 10.27 -2.96
CA SER A 132 2.85 11.05 -4.03
C SER A 132 4.26 10.55 -4.32
N ALA A 133 5.05 10.20 -3.31
CA ALA A 133 6.37 9.59 -3.49
C ALA A 133 6.28 8.27 -4.29
N MET A 134 5.35 7.39 -3.92
CA MET A 134 5.08 6.16 -4.68
C MET A 134 4.69 6.47 -6.12
N ASP A 135 3.75 7.41 -6.32
CA ASP A 135 3.24 7.75 -7.64
C ASP A 135 4.35 8.34 -8.52
N LEU A 136 5.23 9.19 -7.96
CA LEU A 136 6.40 9.73 -8.65
C LEU A 136 7.35 8.62 -9.11
N LEU A 137 7.64 7.65 -8.25
CA LEU A 137 8.50 6.52 -8.62
C LEU A 137 7.86 5.66 -9.71
N THR A 138 6.59 5.24 -9.51
CA THR A 138 5.90 4.32 -10.42
C THR A 138 5.52 4.92 -11.77
N ASN A 139 5.43 6.25 -11.88
CA ASN A 139 5.18 6.95 -13.13
C ASN A 139 6.46 7.46 -13.80
N SER A 140 7.64 7.20 -13.23
CA SER A 140 8.92 7.59 -13.81
C SER A 140 9.57 6.42 -14.54
N ASP A 141 10.50 6.74 -15.45
CA ASP A 141 11.34 5.72 -16.10
C ASP A 141 12.49 5.23 -15.19
N LEU A 142 12.61 5.77 -13.97
CA LEU A 142 13.68 5.40 -13.04
C LEU A 142 13.52 3.96 -12.58
N GLY A 143 14.59 3.17 -12.72
CA GLY A 143 14.59 1.76 -12.30
C GLY A 143 13.89 0.80 -13.26
N THR A 144 13.35 1.28 -14.40
CA THR A 144 12.69 0.43 -15.41
C THR A 144 13.66 -0.52 -16.11
N THR A 145 14.94 -0.16 -16.23
CA THR A 145 15.94 -1.03 -16.88
C THR A 145 17.27 -1.03 -16.13
N THR A 146 17.86 -2.21 -15.96
CA THR A 146 19.21 -2.34 -15.38
C THR A 146 19.96 -3.58 -15.87
N VAL A 147 21.29 -3.49 -15.86
CA VAL A 147 22.19 -4.61 -16.14
C VAL A 147 23.03 -4.87 -14.89
N LEU A 148 22.90 -6.06 -14.33
CA LEU A 148 23.66 -6.53 -13.18
C LEU A 148 24.70 -7.55 -13.59
N LEU A 149 25.92 -7.36 -13.07
CA LEU A 149 26.97 -8.36 -13.11
C LEU A 149 27.00 -9.11 -11.78
N THR A 150 26.53 -10.35 -11.76
CA THR A 150 26.52 -11.20 -10.56
C THR A 150 27.72 -12.13 -10.50
N ARG A 151 28.10 -12.57 -9.29
CA ARG A 151 29.09 -13.62 -9.03
C ARG A 151 28.48 -14.76 -8.22
N ASP A 152 27.16 -14.86 -8.25
CA ASP A 152 26.43 -15.83 -7.47
C ASP A 152 26.76 -17.26 -7.96
N PRO A 153 27.34 -18.11 -7.09
CA PRO A 153 27.81 -19.44 -7.46
C PRO A 153 26.69 -20.39 -7.89
N ARG A 154 25.42 -20.03 -7.66
CA ARG A 154 24.26 -20.80 -8.15
C ARG A 154 24.15 -20.78 -9.67
N PHE A 155 24.73 -19.78 -10.35
CA PHE A 155 24.69 -19.67 -11.81
C PHE A 155 26.03 -20.04 -12.43
N LYS A 156 25.99 -20.57 -13.65
CA LYS A 156 27.21 -20.90 -14.40
C LYS A 156 27.87 -19.62 -14.93
N ALA A 157 29.19 -19.65 -15.08
CA ALA A 157 29.93 -18.57 -15.73
C ALA A 157 29.33 -18.24 -17.10
N GLY A 158 29.08 -16.96 -17.37
CA GLY A 158 28.46 -16.49 -18.61
C GLY A 158 26.95 -16.74 -18.74
N ALA A 159 26.29 -17.28 -17.70
CA ALA A 159 24.84 -17.43 -17.69
C ALA A 159 24.14 -16.07 -17.79
N LEU A 160 23.05 -16.07 -18.57
CA LEU A 160 22.17 -14.92 -18.75
C LEU A 160 20.81 -15.22 -18.11
N LEU A 161 20.33 -14.28 -17.30
CA LEU A 161 18.97 -14.27 -16.79
C LEU A 161 18.31 -12.96 -17.18
N LEU A 162 17.04 -13.01 -17.55
CA LEU A 162 16.21 -11.84 -17.80
C LEU A 162 15.03 -11.85 -16.83
N GLU A 163 15.02 -10.89 -15.91
CA GLU A 163 13.85 -10.64 -15.08
C GLU A 163 12.94 -9.60 -15.77
N MET A 164 11.64 -9.90 -15.77
CA MET A 164 10.61 -9.03 -16.35
C MET A 164 9.49 -8.84 -15.33
N LEU A 165 9.24 -7.60 -14.96
CA LEU A 165 8.13 -7.21 -14.09
C LEU A 165 7.00 -6.67 -14.94
N HIS A 166 5.84 -7.33 -14.87
CA HIS A 166 4.64 -6.89 -15.55
C HIS A 166 3.62 -6.41 -14.52
N VAL A 167 3.17 -5.17 -14.70
CA VAL A 167 2.10 -4.56 -13.90
C VAL A 167 0.76 -4.93 -14.52
N ALA A 168 -0.21 -5.23 -13.64
CA ALA A 168 -1.57 -5.50 -14.07
C ALA A 168 -2.35 -4.19 -14.16
N GLU A 169 -2.93 -3.94 -15.32
CA GLU A 169 -3.74 -2.76 -15.57
C GLU A 169 -5.14 -3.19 -16.01
N CYS A 170 -6.13 -2.42 -15.59
CA CYS A 170 -7.52 -2.65 -15.97
C CYS A 170 -8.23 -1.30 -16.15
N PRO A 171 -8.54 -0.89 -17.39
CA PRO A 171 -9.27 0.35 -17.62
C PRO A 171 -10.70 0.23 -17.09
N ALA A 172 -11.02 1.02 -16.06
CA ALA A 172 -12.32 1.05 -15.42
C ALA A 172 -12.58 2.39 -14.73
N PRO A 173 -13.86 2.82 -14.60
CA PRO A 173 -14.21 3.97 -13.80
C PRO A 173 -13.72 3.83 -12.33
N PRO A 174 -13.22 4.91 -11.70
CA PRO A 174 -12.70 4.87 -10.32
C PRO A 174 -13.71 4.34 -9.30
N GLU A 175 -14.99 4.56 -9.54
CA GLU A 175 -16.10 4.14 -8.67
C GLU A 175 -16.19 2.61 -8.54
N LEU A 176 -15.70 1.87 -9.54
CA LEU A 176 -15.64 0.40 -9.48
C LEU A 176 -14.50 -0.09 -8.58
N SER A 177 -13.49 0.72 -8.28
CA SER A 177 -12.37 0.36 -7.40
C SER A 177 -11.70 -0.98 -7.77
N VAL A 178 -11.48 -1.22 -9.07
CA VAL A 178 -10.97 -2.50 -9.61
C VAL A 178 -9.66 -2.94 -8.95
N GLY A 179 -8.82 -2.00 -8.53
CA GLY A 179 -7.56 -2.27 -7.83
C GLY A 179 -7.72 -3.08 -6.53
N ARG A 180 -8.92 -3.16 -5.94
CA ARG A 180 -9.20 -4.03 -4.78
C ARG A 180 -9.09 -5.53 -5.11
N PHE A 181 -9.28 -5.89 -6.37
CA PHE A 181 -9.33 -7.28 -6.83
C PHE A 181 -8.10 -7.70 -7.62
N LEU A 182 -7.28 -6.74 -8.04
CA LEU A 182 -6.11 -6.95 -8.87
C LEU A 182 -4.84 -6.72 -8.05
N PRO A 183 -3.86 -7.66 -8.05
CA PRO A 183 -2.55 -7.37 -7.46
C PRO A 183 -1.85 -6.26 -8.26
N ARG A 184 -1.09 -5.39 -7.59
CA ARG A 184 -0.31 -4.32 -8.24
C ARG A 184 0.73 -4.91 -9.20
N LEU A 185 1.53 -5.88 -8.72
CA LEU A 185 2.41 -6.68 -9.58
C LEU A 185 1.62 -7.84 -10.17
N GLY A 186 1.37 -7.80 -11.47
CA GLY A 186 0.56 -8.80 -12.17
C GLY A 186 1.32 -10.10 -12.43
N LEU A 187 2.56 -9.99 -12.87
CA LEU A 187 3.41 -11.14 -13.18
C LEU A 187 4.89 -10.76 -13.12
N ARG A 188 5.68 -11.55 -12.39
CA ARG A 188 7.14 -11.55 -12.44
C ARG A 188 7.61 -12.78 -13.19
N LEU A 189 8.52 -12.60 -14.14
CA LEU A 189 9.20 -13.68 -14.85
C LEU A 189 10.70 -13.56 -14.60
N LEU A 190 11.39 -14.70 -14.46
CA LEU A 190 12.84 -14.76 -14.41
C LEU A 190 13.31 -15.86 -15.36
N LEU A 191 13.67 -15.48 -16.58
CA LEU A 191 13.97 -16.42 -17.65
C LEU A 191 15.47 -16.72 -17.72
N ASP A 192 15.83 -18.00 -17.82
CA ASP A 192 17.19 -18.41 -18.22
C ASP A 192 17.35 -18.41 -19.75
N GLU A 193 18.58 -18.58 -20.26
CA GLU A 193 18.88 -18.66 -21.71
C GLU A 193 18.03 -19.67 -22.50
N ARG A 194 17.36 -20.62 -21.84
CA ARG A 194 16.47 -21.61 -22.47
C ARG A 194 15.00 -21.19 -22.43
N GLY A 195 14.69 -20.01 -21.90
CA GLY A 195 13.33 -19.50 -21.71
C GLY A 195 12.57 -20.14 -20.56
N ARG A 196 13.25 -20.81 -19.61
CA ARG A 196 12.59 -21.41 -18.44
C ARG A 196 12.44 -20.37 -17.34
N ASP A 197 11.26 -20.30 -16.74
CA ASP A 197 10.94 -19.37 -15.66
C ASP A 197 11.33 -19.91 -14.28
N HIS A 198 12.15 -19.15 -13.56
CA HIS A 198 12.64 -19.41 -12.21
C HIS A 198 12.09 -18.41 -11.17
N SER A 199 11.09 -17.60 -11.54
CA SER A 199 10.54 -16.53 -10.71
C SER A 199 10.00 -17.00 -9.35
N ARG A 200 9.58 -18.27 -9.25
CA ARG A 200 9.07 -18.89 -8.02
C ARG A 200 10.17 -19.37 -7.08
N ASP A 201 11.30 -19.79 -7.64
CA ASP A 201 12.40 -20.40 -6.87
C ASP A 201 13.42 -19.34 -6.43
N ILE A 202 13.51 -18.23 -7.17
CA ILE A 202 14.49 -17.16 -6.94
C ILE A 202 13.75 -15.83 -6.78
N LEU A 203 13.76 -15.29 -5.56
CA LEU A 203 13.18 -13.99 -5.23
C LEU A 203 13.93 -12.82 -5.88
N SER A 204 13.28 -11.66 -6.02
CA SER A 204 13.84 -10.48 -6.69
C SER A 204 15.04 -9.92 -5.93
N GLU A 205 14.94 -9.93 -4.62
CA GLU A 205 15.93 -9.44 -3.66
C GLU A 205 17.18 -10.33 -3.65
N ALA A 206 17.02 -11.61 -4.01
CA ALA A 206 18.13 -12.56 -4.10
C ALA A 206 19.01 -12.31 -5.35
N LEU A 207 18.53 -11.56 -6.35
CA LEU A 207 19.30 -11.16 -7.52
C LEU A 207 20.19 -9.96 -7.16
N SER A 208 21.39 -10.27 -6.65
CA SER A 208 22.38 -9.27 -6.29
C SER A 208 23.58 -9.27 -7.25
N GLY A 209 24.21 -8.12 -7.41
CA GLY A 209 25.35 -7.96 -8.30
C GLY A 209 25.78 -6.51 -8.44
N LYS A 210 26.90 -6.30 -9.14
CA LYS A 210 27.37 -4.96 -9.47
C LYS A 210 26.51 -4.37 -10.58
N CYS A 211 25.82 -3.28 -10.30
CA CYS A 211 25.09 -2.51 -11.29
C CYS A 211 26.06 -1.87 -12.30
N LEU A 212 25.82 -2.10 -13.59
CA LEU A 212 26.67 -1.60 -14.67
C LEU A 212 26.27 -0.23 -15.19
N THR A 213 25.27 0.44 -14.61
CA THR A 213 24.87 1.81 -15.00
C THR A 213 26.05 2.80 -14.97
N GLY A 214 26.99 2.62 -14.03
CA GLY A 214 28.22 3.42 -13.96
C GLY A 214 29.33 3.02 -14.95
N ASN A 215 29.20 1.89 -15.66
CA ASN A 215 30.16 1.42 -16.67
C ASN A 215 29.45 1.09 -17.99
N ARG A 216 28.99 2.16 -18.67
CA ARG A 216 28.25 2.07 -19.93
C ARG A 216 28.98 1.32 -21.04
N LYS A 217 30.32 1.38 -21.09
CA LYS A 217 31.11 0.67 -22.11
C LYS A 217 31.00 -0.84 -21.94
N LEU A 218 31.14 -1.34 -20.71
CA LEU A 218 30.99 -2.78 -20.44
C LEU A 218 29.55 -3.25 -20.66
N ALA A 219 28.58 -2.45 -20.22
CA ALA A 219 27.16 -2.76 -20.43
C ALA A 219 26.83 -2.87 -21.93
N ALA A 220 27.26 -1.91 -22.75
CA ALA A 220 27.04 -1.93 -24.20
C ALA A 220 27.67 -3.17 -24.86
N ALA A 221 28.93 -3.48 -24.54
CA ALA A 221 29.61 -4.67 -25.09
C ALA A 221 28.90 -5.98 -24.72
N LEU A 222 28.37 -6.09 -23.49
CA LEU A 222 27.60 -7.26 -23.06
C LEU A 222 26.26 -7.37 -23.79
N LEU A 223 25.55 -6.25 -23.93
CA LEU A 223 24.26 -6.19 -24.64
C LEU A 223 24.44 -6.56 -26.12
N GLU A 224 25.48 -6.04 -26.77
CA GLU A 224 25.82 -6.38 -28.16
C GLU A 224 26.18 -7.87 -28.29
N ALA A 225 27.02 -8.40 -27.40
CA ALA A 225 27.44 -9.80 -27.45
C ALA A 225 26.30 -10.80 -27.21
N LYS A 226 25.23 -10.39 -26.52
CA LYS A 226 24.07 -11.24 -26.16
C LYS A 226 22.77 -10.79 -26.84
N ALA A 227 22.83 -9.92 -27.84
CA ALA A 227 21.66 -9.27 -28.44
C ALA A 227 20.60 -10.27 -28.93
N GLU A 228 21.00 -11.31 -29.67
CA GLU A 228 20.07 -12.35 -30.15
C GLU A 228 19.43 -13.15 -29.02
N SER A 229 20.21 -13.50 -27.99
CA SER A 229 19.70 -14.20 -26.81
C SER A 229 18.69 -13.35 -26.06
N ILE A 230 18.96 -12.06 -25.86
CA ILE A 230 18.06 -11.11 -25.19
C ILE A 230 16.76 -10.97 -25.98
N ALA A 231 16.83 -10.82 -27.31
CA ALA A 231 15.65 -10.74 -28.17
C ALA A 231 14.77 -12.00 -28.07
N GLY A 232 15.40 -13.18 -28.05
CA GLY A 232 14.70 -14.46 -27.84
C GLY A 232 14.01 -14.54 -26.47
N LEU A 233 14.66 -14.06 -25.41
CA LEU A 233 14.11 -14.04 -24.05
C LEU A 233 12.94 -13.07 -23.92
N LEU A 234 13.03 -11.88 -24.54
CA LEU A 234 11.93 -10.92 -24.57
C LEU A 234 10.68 -11.52 -25.24
N ALA A 235 10.84 -12.13 -26.42
CA ALA A 235 9.74 -12.79 -27.12
C ALA A 235 9.14 -13.97 -26.32
N ALA A 236 9.98 -14.76 -25.66
CA ALA A 236 9.52 -15.84 -24.77
C ALA A 236 8.73 -15.29 -23.57
N GLY A 237 9.23 -14.21 -22.96
CA GLY A 237 8.58 -13.53 -21.85
C GLY A 237 7.22 -12.94 -22.20
N GLU A 238 7.10 -12.28 -23.35
CA GLU A 238 5.83 -11.78 -23.87
C GLU A 238 4.82 -12.92 -24.07
N SER A 239 5.24 -14.05 -24.65
CA SER A 239 4.38 -15.24 -24.81
C SER A 239 3.89 -15.80 -23.48
N LEU A 240 4.77 -15.83 -22.47
CA LEU A 240 4.42 -16.26 -21.10
C LEU A 240 3.49 -15.25 -20.41
N ALA A 241 3.70 -13.95 -20.61
CA ALA A 241 2.82 -12.91 -20.09
C ALA A 241 1.40 -13.02 -20.64
N VAL A 242 1.24 -13.27 -21.94
CA VAL A 242 -0.09 -13.50 -22.56
C VAL A 242 -0.81 -14.69 -21.91
N LYS A 243 -0.09 -15.77 -21.60
CA LYS A 243 -0.63 -16.94 -20.87
C LYS A 243 -0.95 -16.60 -19.41
N GLY A 244 -0.08 -15.85 -18.75
CA GLY A 244 -0.24 -15.40 -17.36
C GLY A 244 -1.47 -14.52 -17.15
N ARG A 245 -1.78 -13.64 -18.10
CA ARG A 245 -2.96 -12.75 -18.09
C ARG A 245 -4.26 -13.52 -17.80
N GLY A 246 -4.48 -14.64 -18.48
CA GLY A 246 -5.72 -15.42 -18.31
C GLY A 246 -5.87 -16.00 -16.90
N ARG A 247 -4.75 -16.38 -16.25
CA ARG A 247 -4.76 -16.83 -14.85
C ARG A 247 -5.10 -15.68 -13.92
N LEU A 248 -4.45 -14.53 -14.12
CA LEU A 248 -4.66 -13.32 -13.32
C LEU A 248 -6.12 -12.86 -13.40
N GLN A 249 -6.70 -12.80 -14.60
CA GLN A 249 -8.09 -12.44 -14.83
C GLN A 249 -9.05 -13.36 -14.06
N ARG A 250 -8.86 -14.69 -14.15
CA ARG A 250 -9.71 -15.64 -13.41
C ARG A 250 -9.59 -15.47 -11.89
N GLN A 251 -8.39 -15.21 -11.38
CA GLN A 251 -8.18 -14.98 -9.95
C GLN A 251 -8.85 -13.68 -9.48
N ALA A 252 -8.73 -12.59 -10.25
CA ALA A 252 -9.35 -11.31 -9.93
C ALA A 252 -10.90 -11.40 -9.96
N ILE A 253 -11.48 -12.05 -10.97
CA ILE A 253 -12.92 -12.28 -11.06
C ILE A 253 -13.40 -13.12 -9.87
N LYS A 254 -12.71 -14.24 -9.57
CA LYS A 254 -13.08 -15.08 -8.43
C LYS A 254 -13.03 -14.32 -7.11
N ARG A 255 -11.97 -13.55 -6.87
CA ARG A 255 -11.85 -12.73 -5.64
C ARG A 255 -12.97 -11.69 -5.53
N MET A 256 -13.37 -11.10 -6.66
CA MET A 256 -14.47 -10.16 -6.73
C MET A 256 -15.81 -10.82 -6.42
N GLU A 257 -16.10 -11.97 -7.05
CA GLU A 257 -17.31 -12.76 -6.80
C GLU A 257 -17.36 -13.20 -5.33
N ASP A 258 -16.31 -13.83 -4.80
CA ASP A 258 -16.26 -14.31 -3.42
C ASP A 258 -16.54 -13.17 -2.40
N MET A 259 -16.08 -11.94 -2.65
CA MET A 259 -16.26 -10.80 -1.74
C MET A 259 -17.63 -10.13 -1.88
N ILE A 260 -18.11 -9.89 -3.11
CA ILE A 260 -19.38 -9.19 -3.34
C ILE A 260 -20.56 -10.12 -3.11
N ASP A 261 -20.45 -11.40 -3.47
CA ASP A 261 -21.54 -12.36 -3.25
C ASP A 261 -21.76 -12.65 -1.76
N ALA A 262 -20.68 -12.72 -0.97
CA ALA A 262 -20.78 -12.82 0.49
C ALA A 262 -21.51 -11.61 1.11
N GLU A 263 -21.25 -10.41 0.59
CA GLU A 263 -21.91 -9.19 1.06
C GLU A 263 -23.38 -9.12 0.64
N ILE A 264 -23.71 -9.54 -0.59
CA ILE A 264 -25.09 -9.69 -1.07
C ILE A 264 -25.85 -10.69 -0.19
N GLU A 265 -25.25 -11.85 0.11
CA GLU A 265 -25.87 -12.86 0.96
C GLU A 265 -26.12 -12.33 2.38
N ARG A 266 -25.15 -11.60 2.94
CA ARG A 266 -25.25 -10.96 4.26
C ARG A 266 -26.39 -9.96 4.30
N LEU A 267 -26.45 -9.02 3.36
CA LEU A 267 -27.50 -7.98 3.32
C LEU A 267 -28.88 -8.58 3.02
N THR A 268 -28.96 -9.56 2.12
CA THR A 268 -30.22 -10.26 1.83
C THR A 268 -30.75 -10.98 3.06
N SER A 269 -29.88 -11.63 3.83
CA SER A 269 -30.26 -12.31 5.07
C SER A 269 -30.72 -11.32 6.14
N LEU A 270 -30.04 -10.20 6.29
CA LEU A 270 -30.42 -9.16 7.24
C LEU A 270 -31.72 -8.45 6.84
N ALA A 271 -31.98 -8.23 5.54
CA ALA A 271 -33.21 -7.60 5.05
C ALA A 271 -34.48 -8.39 5.42
N ARG A 272 -34.37 -9.71 5.63
CA ARG A 272 -35.49 -10.55 6.10
C ARG A 272 -35.93 -10.23 7.53
N VAL A 273 -35.04 -9.66 8.35
CA VAL A 273 -35.26 -9.42 9.78
C VAL A 273 -35.12 -7.95 10.18
N ASN A 274 -34.60 -7.10 9.30
CA ASN A 274 -34.38 -5.68 9.54
C ASN A 274 -34.91 -4.83 8.37
N PRO A 275 -36.03 -4.10 8.56
CA PRO A 275 -36.64 -3.27 7.49
C PRO A 275 -35.81 -2.02 7.15
N ALA A 276 -34.75 -1.70 7.90
CA ALA A 276 -33.86 -0.59 7.60
C ALA A 276 -32.99 -0.83 6.36
N ILE A 277 -32.83 -2.09 5.93
CA ILE A 277 -32.05 -2.43 4.73
C ILE A 277 -32.92 -2.28 3.50
N ARG A 278 -32.51 -1.41 2.58
CA ARG A 278 -33.27 -1.09 1.37
C ARG A 278 -32.94 -2.09 0.28
N ALA A 279 -33.94 -2.49 -0.50
CA ALA A 279 -33.75 -3.34 -1.67
C ALA A 279 -32.75 -2.72 -2.68
N GLU A 280 -32.76 -1.40 -2.80
CA GLU A 280 -31.83 -0.63 -3.63
C GLU A 280 -30.35 -0.91 -3.28
N GLU A 281 -30.02 -1.13 -2.01
CA GLU A 281 -28.62 -1.38 -1.59
C GLU A 281 -28.11 -2.73 -2.11
N ILE A 282 -28.98 -3.74 -2.13
CA ILE A 282 -28.67 -5.07 -2.67
C ILE A 282 -28.59 -5.02 -4.20
N GLU A 283 -29.52 -4.32 -4.85
CA GLU A 283 -29.50 -4.12 -6.30
C GLU A 283 -28.23 -3.39 -6.77
N GLN A 284 -27.77 -2.38 -6.03
CA GLN A 284 -26.51 -1.69 -6.33
C GLN A 284 -25.31 -2.65 -6.30
N LEU A 285 -25.25 -3.59 -5.35
CA LEU A 285 -24.19 -4.60 -5.33
C LEU A 285 -24.27 -5.55 -6.53
N HIS A 286 -25.47 -5.94 -6.96
CA HIS A 286 -25.64 -6.75 -8.17
C HIS A 286 -25.16 -6.01 -9.43
N LEU A 287 -25.54 -4.74 -9.58
CA LEU A 287 -25.08 -3.87 -10.67
C LEU A 287 -23.56 -3.69 -10.64
N GLN A 288 -23.00 -3.42 -9.46
CA GLN A 288 -21.56 -3.29 -9.27
C GLN A 288 -20.82 -4.58 -9.64
N ARG A 289 -21.32 -5.75 -9.22
CA ARG A 289 -20.76 -7.06 -9.58
C ARG A 289 -20.72 -7.27 -11.09
N ALA A 290 -21.81 -6.93 -11.78
CA ALA A 290 -21.90 -7.06 -13.23
C ALA A 290 -20.91 -6.14 -13.96
N ALA A 291 -20.86 -4.86 -13.56
CA ALA A 291 -19.93 -3.88 -14.12
C ALA A 291 -18.46 -4.25 -13.86
N LEU A 292 -18.14 -4.73 -12.66
CA LEU A 292 -16.81 -5.23 -12.31
C LEU A 292 -16.43 -6.46 -13.13
N ARG A 293 -17.35 -7.41 -13.29
CA ARG A 293 -17.11 -8.61 -14.09
C ARG A 293 -16.75 -8.25 -15.53
N GLU A 294 -17.49 -7.33 -16.14
CA GLU A 294 -17.19 -6.83 -17.48
C GLU A 294 -15.83 -6.13 -17.51
N ALA A 295 -15.58 -5.19 -16.60
CA ALA A 295 -14.32 -4.44 -16.54
C ALA A 295 -13.11 -5.37 -16.42
N LEU A 296 -13.16 -6.37 -15.53
CA LEU A 296 -12.09 -7.33 -15.30
C LEU A 296 -11.78 -8.20 -16.52
N THR A 297 -12.65 -8.29 -17.54
CA THR A 297 -12.30 -8.95 -18.80
C THR A 297 -11.26 -8.20 -19.63
N ARG A 298 -11.09 -6.90 -19.35
CA ARG A 298 -10.17 -6.00 -20.06
C ARG A 298 -8.80 -5.88 -19.39
N ILE A 299 -8.50 -6.73 -18.40
CA ILE A 299 -7.17 -6.77 -17.78
C ILE A 299 -6.11 -7.03 -18.84
N HIS A 300 -5.04 -6.24 -18.81
CA HIS A 300 -3.82 -6.50 -19.55
C HIS A 300 -2.59 -6.43 -18.63
N LEU A 301 -1.50 -7.02 -19.12
CA LEU A 301 -0.20 -6.98 -18.46
C LEU A 301 0.69 -6.05 -19.27
N ARG A 302 1.11 -4.94 -18.66
CA ARG A 302 2.11 -4.04 -19.25
C ARG A 302 3.48 -4.42 -18.70
N LEU A 303 4.47 -4.53 -19.58
CA LEU A 303 5.87 -4.66 -19.15
C LEU A 303 6.31 -3.33 -18.53
N ASP A 304 6.74 -3.39 -17.27
CA ASP A 304 7.05 -2.20 -16.47
C ASP A 304 8.56 -2.07 -16.21
N ALA A 305 9.23 -3.19 -15.90
CA ALA A 305 10.66 -3.18 -15.70
C ALA A 305 11.36 -4.45 -16.22
N LEU A 306 12.62 -4.28 -16.60
CA LEU A 306 13.54 -5.31 -17.07
C LEU A 306 14.86 -5.25 -16.31
N ARG A 307 15.31 -6.42 -15.85
CA ARG A 307 16.63 -6.55 -15.23
C ARG A 307 17.39 -7.70 -15.86
N LEU A 308 18.46 -7.35 -16.57
CA LEU A 308 19.38 -8.31 -17.15
C LEU A 308 20.43 -8.68 -16.11
N VAL A 309 20.58 -9.96 -15.81
CA VAL A 309 21.60 -10.46 -14.89
C VAL A 309 22.57 -11.34 -15.67
N VAL A 310 23.83 -10.95 -15.67
CA VAL A 310 24.92 -11.69 -16.33
C VAL A 310 25.85 -12.21 -15.24
N HIS A 311 26.16 -13.50 -15.27
CA HIS A 311 27.21 -14.04 -14.39
C HIS A 311 28.59 -13.71 -14.97
N ALA A 312 29.45 -13.13 -14.11
CA ALA A 312 30.83 -12.75 -14.43
C ALA A 312 31.75 -13.94 -14.73
#